data_AF-A0A6G8J5B3-F1
#
_entry.id   AF-A0A6G8J5B3-F1
#
_cell.length_a   1.000
_cell.length_b   1.000
_cell.length_c   1.000
_cell.angle_alpha   90.00
_cell.angle_beta   90.00
_cell.angle_gamma   90.00
#
_symmetry.space_group_name_H-M   'P 1'
#
loop_
_entity.id
_entity.type
_entity.pdbx_description
1 polymer ?
#
loop_
_entity_poly.entity_id
_entity_poly.type
_entity_poly.pdbx_seq_one_letter_code
_entity_poly.pdbx_strand_id
1 'polypeptide(L)'
;MTNFILLLGITLCLGYAIYDQLIMPKLKGSTKLAVELQRQAGIDVWISVGLIVLTIAQGIQSGIEPFTLFLLASCIILCVYLAFFRSPRLLLKQDGFFFGNIFFDYQKIQQINLADQQILVIDLHSGRRLLVRVKHANDVEKVVNFFGV
;
A
#
# COMPACT_ATOMS: atom_id res chain seq x y z
N MET A 1 6.04 23.57 -17.46
CA MET A 1 6.35 23.15 -16.07
C MET A 1 5.31 22.16 -15.54
N THR A 2 4.02 22.48 -15.56
CA THR A 2 2.93 21.58 -15.09
C THR A 2 2.95 20.19 -15.71
N ASN A 3 3.06 20.10 -17.03
CA ASN A 3 3.07 18.80 -17.74
C ASN A 3 4.24 17.90 -17.29
N PHE A 4 5.41 18.49 -17.01
CA PHE A 4 6.57 17.74 -16.53
C PHE A 4 6.33 17.16 -15.13
N ILE A 5 5.74 17.94 -14.22
CA ILE A 5 5.41 17.49 -12.87
C ILE A 5 4.39 16.35 -12.91
N LEU A 6 3.34 16.48 -13.72
CA LEU A 6 2.34 15.43 -13.89
C LEU A 6 2.97 14.15 -14.45
N LEU A 7 3.81 14.27 -15.47
CA LEU A 7 4.47 13.12 -16.09
C LEU A 7 5.41 12.42 -15.11
N LEU A 8 6.23 13.17 -14.36
CA LEU A 8 7.08 12.63 -13.30
C LEU A 8 6.26 11.91 -12.23
N GLY A 9 5.16 12.51 -11.78
CA GLY A 9 4.26 11.90 -10.79
C GLY A 9 3.66 10.58 -11.28
N ILE A 10 3.16 10.55 -12.52
CA ILE A 10 2.62 9.36 -13.18
C ILE A 10 3.70 8.27 -13.27
N THR A 11 4.91 8.60 -13.72
CA THR A 11 6.01 7.65 -13.84
C THR A 11 6.40 7.05 -12.48
N LEU A 12 6.51 7.88 -11.43
CA LEU A 12 6.82 7.41 -10.08
C LEU A 12 5.70 6.52 -9.52
N CYS A 13 4.43 6.88 -9.71
CA CYS A 13 3.29 6.07 -9.30
C CYS A 13 3.25 4.71 -10.00
N LEU A 14 3.51 4.68 -11.31
CA LEU A 14 3.59 3.45 -12.08
C LEU A 14 4.77 2.57 -11.63
N GLY A 15 5.96 3.16 -11.47
CA GLY A 15 7.13 2.45 -10.95
C GLY A 15 6.87 1.86 -9.56
N TYR A 16 6.20 2.61 -8.69
CA TYR A 16 5.77 2.14 -7.38
C TYR A 16 4.77 0.98 -7.48
N ALA A 17 3.77 1.06 -8.35
CA ALA A 17 2.79 -0.01 -8.56
C ALA A 17 3.47 -1.31 -9.04
N ILE A 18 4.44 -1.19 -9.95
CA ILE A 18 5.25 -2.31 -10.43
C ILE A 18 6.09 -2.90 -9.29
N TYR A 19 6.70 -2.05 -8.45
CA TYR A 19 7.46 -2.48 -7.29
C TYR A 19 6.60 -3.29 -6.31
N ASP A 20 5.41 -2.79 -5.98
CA ASP A 20 4.46 -3.42 -5.06
C ASP A 20 3.99 -4.81 -5.56
N GLN A 21 3.66 -4.93 -6.85
CA GLN A 21 3.09 -6.16 -7.41
C GLN A 21 4.11 -7.21 -7.85
N LEU A 22 5.23 -6.81 -8.46
CA LEU A 22 6.17 -7.76 -9.09
C LEU A 22 7.45 -7.94 -8.29
N ILE A 23 7.97 -6.86 -7.72
CA ILE A 23 9.28 -6.87 -7.07
C ILE A 23 9.14 -7.36 -5.64
N MET A 24 8.20 -6.81 -4.86
CA MET A 24 8.05 -7.14 -3.44
C MET A 24 7.82 -8.63 -3.14
N PRO A 25 7.01 -9.39 -3.92
CA PRO A 25 6.86 -10.83 -3.68
C PRO A 25 8.15 -11.62 -3.93
N LYS A 26 9.00 -11.16 -4.87
CA LYS A 26 10.25 -11.84 -5.26
C LYS A 26 11.46 -11.46 -4.40
N LEU A 27 11.43 -10.29 -3.76
CA LEU A 27 12.51 -9.85 -2.88
C LEU A 27 12.63 -10.75 -1.65
N LYS A 28 13.86 -11.02 -1.19
CA LYS A 28 14.18 -11.76 0.05
C LYS A 28 13.55 -13.17 0.10
N GLY A 29 13.49 -13.85 -1.04
CA GLY A 29 13.08 -15.26 -1.15
C GLY A 29 11.58 -15.49 -1.29
N SER A 30 11.16 -16.75 -1.27
CA SER A 30 9.75 -17.14 -1.47
C SER A 30 8.86 -16.75 -0.30
N THR A 31 7.71 -16.14 -0.61
CA THR A 31 6.67 -15.84 0.38
C THR A 31 6.01 -17.15 0.83
N LYS A 32 6.09 -17.46 2.13
CA LYS A 32 5.50 -18.67 2.73
C LYS A 32 4.02 -18.46 3.04
N LEU A 33 3.64 -17.28 3.51
CA LEU A 33 2.26 -16.93 3.79
C LEU A 33 2.01 -15.46 3.41
N ALA A 34 0.95 -15.20 2.68
CA ALA A 34 0.51 -13.85 2.33
C ALA A 34 -0.88 -13.64 2.91
N VAL A 35 -1.04 -12.61 3.74
CA VAL A 35 -2.31 -12.30 4.39
C VAL A 35 -2.73 -10.89 4.02
N GLU A 36 -3.99 -10.74 3.60
CA GLU A 36 -4.56 -9.42 3.32
C GLU A 36 -4.87 -8.70 4.63
N LEU A 37 -4.41 -7.45 4.70
CA LEU A 37 -4.68 -6.56 5.80
C LEU A 37 -5.93 -5.72 5.51
N GLN A 38 -6.57 -5.22 6.57
CA GLN A 38 -7.69 -4.32 6.41
C GLN A 38 -7.23 -3.06 5.67
N ARG A 39 -7.93 -2.76 4.56
CA ARG A 39 -7.62 -1.59 3.74
C ARG A 39 -7.96 -0.32 4.54
N GLN A 40 -6.94 0.48 4.82
CA GLN A 40 -7.09 1.84 5.36
C GLN A 40 -7.10 2.86 4.22
N ALA A 41 -7.79 2.55 3.11
CA ALA A 41 -7.94 3.53 2.04
C ALA A 41 -8.76 4.68 2.59
N GLY A 42 -8.08 5.78 2.89
CA GLY A 42 -8.67 6.95 3.50
C GLY A 42 -9.55 7.73 2.54
N ILE A 43 -10.32 8.65 3.12
CA ILE A 43 -11.05 9.70 2.42
C ILE A 43 -10.12 10.51 1.49
N ASP A 44 -8.81 10.49 1.77
CA ASP A 44 -7.74 11.13 0.98
C ASP A 44 -7.77 10.80 -0.52
N VAL A 45 -8.14 9.57 -0.90
CA VAL A 45 -8.28 9.19 -2.31
C VAL A 45 -9.38 10.02 -2.97
N TRP A 46 -10.54 10.10 -2.32
CA TRP A 46 -11.69 10.86 -2.83
C TRP A 46 -11.40 12.35 -2.88
N ILE A 47 -10.69 12.88 -1.87
CA ILE A 47 -10.21 14.27 -1.86
C ILE A 47 -9.30 14.52 -3.06
N SER A 48 -8.33 13.63 -3.31
CA SER A 48 -7.39 13.77 -4.42
C SER A 48 -8.10 13.77 -5.78
N VAL A 49 -9.03 12.83 -5.99
CA VAL A 49 -9.84 12.79 -7.22
C VAL A 49 -10.68 14.07 -7.37
N GLY A 50 -11.32 14.52 -6.29
CA GLY A 50 -12.11 15.75 -6.29
C GLY A 50 -11.29 16.99 -6.65
N LEU A 51 -10.08 17.13 -6.09
CA LEU A 51 -9.17 18.23 -6.40
C LEU A 51 -8.72 18.22 -7.87
N ILE A 52 -8.44 17.04 -8.44
CA ILE A 52 -8.08 16.93 -9.86
C ILE A 52 -9.26 17.33 -10.75
N VAL A 53 -10.48 16.90 -10.42
CA VAL A 53 -11.69 17.27 -11.17
C VAL A 53 -11.94 18.78 -11.11
N LEU A 54 -11.78 19.41 -9.94
CA LEU A 54 -11.88 20.87 -9.80
C LEU A 54 -10.83 21.58 -10.66
N THR A 55 -9.60 21.06 -10.68
CA THR A 55 -8.51 21.61 -11.50
C THR A 55 -8.85 21.52 -13.00
N ILE A 56 -9.44 20.41 -13.45
CA ILE A 56 -9.92 20.25 -14.82
C ILE A 56 -11.02 21.27 -15.14
N ALA A 57 -12.01 21.43 -14.25
CA ALA A 57 -13.14 22.34 -14.45
C ALA A 57 -12.67 23.80 -14.60
N GLN A 58 -11.73 24.25 -13.76
CA GLN A 58 -11.12 25.57 -13.88
C GLN A 58 -10.26 25.69 -15.14
N GLY A 59 -9.53 24.62 -15.49
CA GLY A 59 -8.70 24.57 -16.68
C GLY A 59 -9.49 24.74 -17.98
N ILE A 60 -10.67 24.13 -18.08
CA ILE A 60 -11.53 24.25 -19.27
C ILE A 60 -11.93 25.71 -19.52
N GLN A 61 -12.29 26.46 -18.48
CA GLN A 61 -12.63 27.88 -18.58
C GLN A 61 -11.42 28.75 -18.99
N SER A 62 -10.21 28.29 -18.67
CA SER A 62 -8.96 28.99 -18.93
C SER A 62 -8.27 28.56 -20.23
N GLY A 63 -8.86 27.64 -21.00
CA GLY A 63 -8.28 27.13 -22.25
C GLY A 63 -7.15 26.12 -22.03
N ILE A 64 -7.38 25.07 -21.22
CA ILE A 64 -6.38 24.05 -20.93
C ILE A 64 -5.91 23.32 -22.19
N GLU A 65 -4.61 23.05 -22.26
CA GLU A 65 -4.02 22.25 -23.33
C GLU A 65 -4.57 20.81 -23.29
N PRO A 66 -4.94 20.20 -24.43
CA PRO A 66 -5.44 18.82 -24.48
C PRO A 66 -4.48 17.81 -23.85
N PHE A 67 -3.17 18.04 -23.94
CA PHE A 67 -2.17 17.16 -23.35
C PHE A 67 -2.19 17.19 -21.81
N THR A 68 -2.35 18.38 -21.21
CA THR A 68 -2.49 18.51 -19.76
C THR A 68 -3.76 17.82 -19.25
N LEU A 69 -4.87 17.94 -20.00
CA LEU A 69 -6.12 17.25 -19.68
C LEU A 69 -5.94 15.72 -19.69
N PHE A 70 -5.24 15.18 -20.68
CA PHE A 70 -4.92 13.75 -20.74
C PHE A 70 -4.09 13.29 -19.53
N LEU A 71 -3.09 14.08 -19.11
CA LEU A 71 -2.28 13.78 -17.93
C LEU A 71 -3.11 13.81 -16.64
N LEU A 72 -3.98 14.81 -16.46
CA LEU A 72 -4.89 14.91 -15.30
C LEU A 72 -5.87 13.74 -15.25
N ALA A 73 -6.47 13.37 -16.38
CA ALA A 73 -7.33 12.19 -16.47
C ALA A 73 -6.58 10.90 -16.13
N SER A 74 -5.34 10.76 -16.62
CA SER A 74 -4.46 9.64 -16.27
C SER A 74 -4.18 9.56 -14.76
N CYS A 75 -3.97 10.71 -14.10
CA CYS A 75 -3.83 10.77 -12.65
C CYS A 75 -5.08 10.28 -11.92
N ILE A 76 -6.29 10.64 -12.37
CA ILE A 76 -7.54 10.12 -11.79
C ILE A 76 -7.58 8.60 -11.89
N ILE A 77 -7.28 8.05 -13.07
CA ILE A 77 -7.26 6.59 -13.29
C ILE A 77 -6.24 5.93 -12.35
N LEU A 78 -5.05 6.51 -12.18
CA LEU A 78 -4.04 6.00 -11.24
C LEU A 78 -4.48 6.08 -9.79
N CYS A 79 -5.13 7.17 -9.36
CA CYS A 79 -5.68 7.28 -8.01
C CYS A 79 -6.70 6.18 -7.73
N VAL A 80 -7.62 5.94 -8.68
CA VAL A 80 -8.61 4.86 -8.58
C VAL A 80 -7.91 3.50 -8.58
N TYR A 81 -6.95 3.27 -9.47
CA TYR A 81 -6.19 2.03 -9.52
C TYR A 81 -5.49 1.73 -8.19
N LEU A 82 -4.74 2.69 -7.66
CA LEU A 82 -4.04 2.54 -6.38
C LEU A 82 -5.00 2.36 -5.21
N ALA A 83 -6.20 2.95 -5.27
CA ALA A 83 -7.19 2.80 -4.21
C ALA A 83 -7.87 1.43 -4.23
N PHE A 84 -8.17 0.88 -5.41
CA PHE A 84 -8.94 -0.35 -5.55
C PHE A 84 -8.09 -1.61 -5.69
N PHE A 85 -7.05 -1.59 -6.52
CA PHE A 85 -6.23 -2.77 -6.82
C PHE A 85 -5.14 -3.01 -5.77
N ARG A 86 -4.70 -1.98 -5.04
CA ARG A 86 -3.72 -2.14 -3.97
C ARG A 86 -4.43 -2.53 -2.68
N SER A 87 -4.22 -3.76 -2.25
CA SER A 87 -4.55 -4.21 -0.90
C SER A 87 -3.28 -4.25 -0.07
N PRO A 88 -3.24 -3.65 1.13
CA PRO A 88 -2.12 -3.83 2.04
C PRO A 88 -2.02 -5.32 2.40
N ARG A 89 -0.83 -5.90 2.30
CA ARG A 89 -0.58 -7.31 2.58
C ARG A 89 0.58 -7.46 3.55
N LEU A 90 0.44 -8.41 4.47
CA LEU A 90 1.54 -8.94 5.25
C LEU A 90 2.12 -10.12 4.49
N LEU A 91 3.39 -10.02 4.08
CA LEU A 91 4.08 -11.13 3.42
C LEU A 91 5.07 -11.75 4.40
N LEU A 92 4.74 -12.93 4.92
CA LEU A 92 5.63 -13.72 5.76
C LEU A 92 6.57 -14.54 4.88
N LYS A 93 7.87 -14.37 5.08
CA LYS A 93 8.95 -15.08 4.39
C LYS A 93 9.72 -15.93 5.39
N GLN A 94 10.80 -16.57 4.92
CA GLN A 94 11.57 -17.50 5.76
C GLN A 94 12.33 -16.79 6.88
N ASP A 95 13.00 -15.68 6.55
CA ASP A 95 13.90 -14.97 7.48
C ASP A 95 13.29 -13.67 8.05
N GLY A 96 12.07 -13.35 7.64
CA GLY A 96 11.40 -12.11 8.05
C GLY A 96 10.09 -11.89 7.33
N PHE A 97 9.54 -10.69 7.44
CA PHE A 97 8.26 -10.34 6.86
C PHE A 97 8.26 -8.95 6.26
N PHE A 98 7.39 -8.72 5.25
CA PHE A 98 7.10 -7.39 4.75
C PHE A 98 5.81 -6.86 5.36
N PHE A 99 5.90 -5.67 5.93
CA PHE A 99 4.76 -4.89 6.42
C PHE A 99 4.85 -3.46 5.90
N GLY A 100 3.81 -2.99 5.21
CA GLY A 100 3.77 -1.63 4.64
C GLY A 100 4.95 -1.34 3.70
N ASN A 101 5.29 -2.28 2.82
CA ASN A 101 6.39 -2.20 1.86
C ASN A 101 7.82 -2.21 2.47
N ILE A 102 7.95 -2.43 3.78
CA ILE A 102 9.24 -2.49 4.49
C ILE A 102 9.49 -3.92 4.98
N PHE A 103 10.73 -4.40 4.83
CA PHE A 103 11.16 -5.70 5.35
C PHE A 103 11.60 -5.59 6.81
N PHE A 104 11.10 -6.51 7.64
CA PHE A 104 11.48 -6.68 9.04
C PHE A 104 12.01 -8.10 9.24
N ASP A 105 13.16 -8.19 9.90
CA ASP A 105 13.77 -9.47 10.26
C ASP A 105 13.09 -10.04 11.50
N TYR A 106 12.89 -11.37 11.57
CA TYR A 106 12.29 -12.01 12.74
C TYR A 106 13.12 -11.83 14.01
N GLN A 107 14.45 -11.68 13.90
CA GLN A 107 15.33 -11.42 15.05
C GLN A 107 15.03 -10.08 15.74
N LYS A 108 14.34 -9.16 15.07
CA LYS A 108 13.98 -7.85 15.64
C LYS A 108 12.66 -7.88 16.40
N ILE A 109 11.90 -8.97 16.32
CA ILE A 109 10.63 -9.12 17.03
C ILE A 109 10.94 -9.44 18.48
N GLN A 110 10.43 -8.59 19.38
CA GLN A 110 10.49 -8.81 20.81
C GLN A 110 9.34 -9.67 21.29
N GLN A 111 8.12 -9.37 20.83
CA GLN A 111 6.93 -10.14 21.17
C GLN A 111 5.83 -9.94 20.12
N ILE A 112 4.95 -10.93 20.02
CA ILE A 112 3.75 -10.87 19.20
C ILE A 112 2.56 -11.12 20.12
N ASN A 113 1.66 -10.15 20.19
CA ASN A 113 0.46 -10.22 21.01
C ASN A 113 -0.78 -10.12 20.13
N LEU A 114 -1.82 -10.86 20.49
CA LEU A 114 -3.13 -10.72 19.87
C LEU A 114 -3.96 -9.76 20.72
N ALA A 115 -4.17 -8.54 20.22
CA ALA A 115 -4.92 -7.52 20.95
C ALA A 115 -6.43 -7.72 20.82
N ASP A 116 -6.89 -8.23 19.68
CA ASP A 116 -8.29 -8.55 19.38
C ASP A 116 -8.33 -9.67 18.33
N GLN A 117 -9.48 -10.29 18.08
CA GLN A 117 -9.66 -11.42 17.16
C GLN A 117 -9.10 -11.18 15.74
N GLN A 118 -8.87 -9.92 15.35
CA GLN A 118 -8.35 -9.53 14.03
C GLN A 118 -7.11 -8.61 14.09
N ILE A 119 -6.60 -8.29 15.28
CA ILE A 119 -5.50 -7.33 15.45
C ILE A 119 -4.32 -8.02 16.13
N LEU A 120 -3.25 -8.23 15.37
CA LEU A 120 -1.95 -8.62 15.92
C LEU A 120 -1.09 -7.38 16.16
N VAL A 121 -0.39 -7.37 17.28
CA VAL A 121 0.58 -6.36 17.66
C VAL A 121 1.95 -7.01 17.69
N ILE A 122 2.83 -6.58 16.79
CA ILE A 122 4.23 -7.03 16.75
C ILE A 122 5.07 -5.92 17.36
N ASP A 123 5.63 -6.18 18.54
CA ASP A 123 6.57 -5.27 19.18
C ASP A 123 7.98 -5.60 18.73
N LEU A 124 8.70 -4.58 18.29
CA LEU A 124 10.09 -4.69 17.88
C LEU A 124 11.01 -4.29 19.03
N HIS A 125 12.22 -4.84 19.07
CA HIS A 125 13.27 -4.45 20.02
C HIS A 125 13.64 -2.96 19.97
N SER A 126 13.34 -2.28 18.86
CA SER A 126 13.53 -0.83 18.72
C SER A 126 12.48 0.03 19.45
N GLY A 127 11.49 -0.58 20.12
CA GLY A 127 10.38 0.11 20.78
C GLY A 127 9.22 0.50 19.85
N ARG A 128 9.33 0.21 18.55
CA ARG A 128 8.24 0.44 17.59
C ARG A 128 7.25 -0.72 17.63
N ARG A 129 5.96 -0.39 17.72
CA ARG A 129 4.85 -1.35 17.65
C ARG A 129 4.22 -1.35 16.27
N LEU A 130 4.05 -2.51 15.67
CA LEU A 130 3.35 -2.68 14.40
C LEU A 130 1.96 -3.25 14.66
N LEU A 131 0.94 -2.45 14.35
CA LEU A 131 -0.47 -2.84 14.43
C LEU A 131 -0.89 -3.49 13.11
N VAL A 132 -0.95 -4.81 13.12
CA VAL A 132 -1.31 -5.63 11.97
C VAL A 132 -2.78 -6.01 12.08
N ARG A 133 -3.63 -5.31 11.34
CA ARG A 133 -5.06 -5.63 11.29
C ARG A 133 -5.36 -6.53 10.10
N VAL A 134 -5.69 -7.78 10.39
CA VAL A 134 -5.99 -8.81 9.38
C VAL A 134 -7.42 -8.64 8.89
N LYS A 135 -7.63 -8.78 7.57
CA LYS A 135 -8.96 -8.59 6.96
C LYS A 135 -9.95 -9.73 7.30
N HIS A 136 -9.46 -10.96 7.41
CA HIS A 136 -10.27 -12.15 7.67
C HIS A 136 -9.80 -12.84 8.95
N ALA A 137 -10.71 -13.09 9.89
CA ALA A 137 -10.39 -13.76 11.15
C ALA A 137 -9.71 -15.13 10.95
N ASN A 138 -10.13 -15.91 9.95
CA ASN A 138 -9.51 -17.21 9.64
C ASN A 138 -8.03 -17.11 9.22
N ASP A 139 -7.58 -15.96 8.71
CA ASP A 139 -6.17 -15.78 8.36
C ASP A 139 -5.30 -15.43 9.58
N VAL A 140 -5.89 -14.97 10.68
CA VAL A 140 -5.18 -14.72 11.94
C VAL A 140 -4.61 -16.01 12.49
N GLU A 141 -5.38 -17.09 12.49
CA GLU A 141 -4.92 -18.41 12.91
C GLU A 141 -3.71 -18.89 12.10
N LYS A 142 -3.70 -18.64 10.78
CA LYS A 142 -2.57 -18.99 9.92
C LYS A 142 -1.31 -18.21 10.29
N VAL A 143 -1.45 -16.92 10.64
CA VAL A 143 -0.33 -16.08 11.09
C VAL A 143 0.17 -16.56 12.45
N VAL A 144 -0.71 -16.83 13.41
CA VAL A 144 -0.34 -17.34 14.74
C VAL A 144 0.38 -18.68 14.62
N ASN A 145 -0.16 -19.62 13.84
CA ASN A 145 0.48 -20.93 13.60
C ASN A 145 1.84 -20.80 12.89
N PHE A 146 2.03 -19.76 12.07
CA PHE A 146 3.31 -19.50 11.42
C PHE A 146 4.38 -19.05 12.42
N PHE A 147 4.00 -18.27 13.44
CA PHE A 147 4.93 -17.77 14.47
C PHE A 147 5.07 -18.70 15.68
N GLY A 148 4.10 -19.58 15.94
CA GLY A 148 4.03 -20.43 17.13
C GLY A 148 4.55 -21.86 16.99
N VAL A 149 5.47 -22.11 16.05
CA VAL A 149 6.21 -23.40 15.96
C VAL A 149 7.40 -23.41 16.90
#